data_AF-A0ABC8T515-F1
#
_entry.id   AF-A0ABC8T515-F1
#
_cell.length_a   1.000
_cell.length_b   1.000
_cell.length_c   1.000
_cell.angle_alpha   90.00
_cell.angle_beta   90.00
_cell.angle_gamma   90.00
#
_symmetry.space_group_name_H-M   'P 1'
#
loop_
_entity.id
_entity.type
_entity.pdbx_description
1 polymer ?
#
loop_
_entity_poly.entity_id
_entity_poly.type
_entity_poly.pdbx_seq_one_letter_code
_entity_poly.pdbx_strand_id
1 'polypeptide(L)'
;MYLVRLDYPSEYLTWVSCRVVIGTFGAFGDGISSLTFGTNRTKRGPFGCPTEGDREFRIQLGPERQFGGFHGTTIDNRDRLGSIGVYLKPIKTLGKFQDKSASPFYLVPRAGFDKNSK
;
A
#
# COMPACT_ATOMS: atom_id res chain seq x y z
N MET A 1 10.06 1.98 -21.87
CA MET A 1 9.61 2.88 -20.78
C MET A 1 8.09 2.85 -20.75
N TYR A 2 7.46 2.64 -19.59
CA TYR A 2 6.00 2.68 -19.45
C TYR A 2 5.57 4.04 -18.89
N LEU A 3 4.57 4.68 -19.49
CA LEU A 3 3.96 5.91 -18.99
C LEU A 3 2.53 5.62 -18.54
N VAL A 4 2.22 5.94 -17.30
CA VAL A 4 0.86 5.88 -16.76
C VAL A 4 0.34 7.31 -16.62
N ARG A 5 -0.57 7.70 -17.53
CA ARG A 5 -1.25 9.00 -17.47
C ARG A 5 -2.65 8.80 -16.90
N LEU A 6 -3.01 9.64 -15.93
CA LEU A 6 -4.35 9.68 -15.36
C LEU A 6 -5.13 10.85 -15.94
N ASP A 7 -6.39 10.63 -16.29
CA ASP A 7 -7.31 11.67 -16.74
C ASP A 7 -7.83 12.52 -15.56
N TYR A 8 -6.92 13.25 -14.91
CA TYR A 8 -7.24 14.10 -13.78
C TYR A 8 -8.22 15.24 -14.19
N PRO A 9 -9.24 15.57 -13.37
CA PRO A 9 -9.56 14.99 -12.06
C PRO A 9 -10.47 13.76 -12.12
N SER A 10 -10.92 13.32 -13.29
CA SER A 10 -11.92 12.24 -13.40
C SER A 10 -11.38 10.83 -13.10
N GLU A 11 -10.06 10.65 -13.25
CA GLU A 11 -9.31 9.44 -12.91
C GLU A 11 -8.30 9.74 -11.80
N TYR A 12 -8.25 8.89 -10.77
CA TYR A 12 -7.35 9.02 -9.63
C TYR A 12 -7.02 7.64 -9.05
N LEU A 13 -5.89 7.58 -8.34
CA LEU A 13 -5.37 6.36 -7.74
C LEU A 13 -6.22 5.94 -6.54
N THR A 14 -6.63 4.68 -6.51
CA THR A 14 -7.44 4.07 -5.44
C THR A 14 -6.70 2.95 -4.71
N TRP A 15 -5.73 2.32 -5.38
CA TRP A 15 -4.85 1.32 -4.78
C TRP A 15 -3.56 1.17 -5.59
N VAL A 16 -2.54 0.61 -4.95
CA VAL A 16 -1.30 0.19 -5.59
C VAL A 16 -1.00 -1.23 -5.12
N SER A 17 -0.65 -2.12 -6.04
CA SER A 17 -0.10 -3.43 -5.68
C SER A 17 1.28 -3.62 -6.28
N CYS A 18 2.09 -4.41 -5.59
CA CYS A 18 3.38 -4.85 -6.07
C CYS A 18 3.50 -6.37 -5.91
N ARG A 19 4.34 -6.98 -6.74
CA ARG A 19 4.86 -8.32 -6.49
C ARG A 19 6.32 -8.23 -6.11
N VAL A 20 6.72 -9.05 -5.15
CA VAL A 20 8.04 -9.00 -4.53
C VAL A 20 8.65 -10.40 -4.57
N VAL A 21 9.91 -10.46 -5.02
CA VAL A 21 10.75 -11.66 -4.90
C VAL A 21 11.28 -11.68 -3.48
N ILE A 22 11.00 -12.75 -2.74
CA ILE A 22 11.49 -12.96 -1.38
C ILE A 22 12.12 -14.35 -1.34
N GLY A 23 13.43 -14.40 -1.10
CA GLY A 23 14.11 -15.63 -0.70
C GLY A 23 14.17 -16.74 -1.76
N THR A 24 14.80 -16.48 -2.91
CA THR A 24 15.30 -17.57 -3.77
C THR A 24 16.74 -17.31 -4.19
N PHE A 25 17.57 -18.35 -4.01
CA PHE A 25 18.93 -18.45 -4.52
C PHE A 25 18.94 -18.21 -6.04
N GLY A 26 19.40 -17.04 -6.47
CA GLY A 26 19.45 -16.66 -7.87
C GLY A 26 19.96 -15.24 -8.07
N ALA A 27 20.36 -14.92 -9.30
CA ALA A 27 21.08 -13.69 -9.66
C ALA A 27 20.31 -12.37 -9.43
N PHE A 28 19.02 -12.41 -9.07
CA PHE A 28 18.16 -11.23 -9.03
C PHE A 28 18.06 -10.56 -7.65
N GLY A 29 18.19 -11.32 -6.55
CA GLY A 29 18.04 -10.80 -5.17
C GLY A 29 16.62 -10.34 -4.82
N ASP A 30 16.39 -10.09 -3.53
CA ASP A 30 15.10 -9.58 -3.03
C ASP A 30 14.73 -8.25 -3.68
N GLY A 31 13.44 -7.96 -3.83
CA GLY A 31 12.97 -6.68 -4.35
C GLY A 31 11.68 -6.77 -5.17
N ILE A 32 11.17 -5.62 -5.59
CA ILE A 32 9.92 -5.53 -6.36
C ILE A 32 10.19 -6.07 -7.77
N SER A 33 9.37 -7.01 -8.22
CA SER A 33 9.38 -7.58 -9.57
C SER A 33 8.37 -6.92 -10.49
N SER A 34 7.25 -6.43 -9.94
CA SER A 34 6.27 -5.68 -10.71
C SER A 34 5.43 -4.73 -9.86
N LEU A 35 4.90 -3.70 -10.51
CA LEU A 35 3.94 -2.74 -9.96
C LEU A 35 2.65 -2.74 -10.76
N THR A 36 1.53 -2.55 -10.06
CA THR A 36 0.22 -2.34 -10.65
C THR A 36 -0.45 -1.15 -9.96
N PHE A 37 -0.99 -0.23 -10.75
CA PHE A 37 -1.74 0.92 -10.26
C PHE A 37 -3.22 0.71 -10.51
N GLY A 38 -4.02 0.82 -9.46
CA GLY A 38 -5.46 0.82 -9.52
C GLY A 38 -6.02 2.22 -9.48
N THR A 39 -6.88 2.55 -10.44
CA THR A 39 -7.62 3.80 -10.46
C THR A 39 -9.10 3.54 -10.17
N ASN A 40 -9.87 4.60 -9.97
CA ASN A 40 -11.34 4.51 -9.89
C ASN A 40 -11.99 4.08 -11.22
N ARG A 41 -11.23 3.97 -12.31
CA ARG A 41 -11.74 3.59 -13.64
C ARG A 41 -11.19 2.25 -14.12
N THR A 42 -9.91 1.98 -13.88
CA THR A 42 -9.24 0.82 -14.48
C THR A 42 -8.00 0.41 -13.69
N LYS A 43 -7.44 -0.74 -14.07
CA LYS A 43 -6.15 -1.24 -13.62
C LYS A 43 -5.09 -0.94 -14.67
N ARG A 44 -3.91 -0.48 -14.25
CA ARG A 44 -2.74 -0.21 -15.10
C ARG A 44 -1.57 -1.10 -14.66
N GLY A 45 -1.11 -1.97 -15.56
CA GLY A 45 -0.05 -2.96 -15.29
C GLY A 45 -0.58 -4.41 -15.28
N PRO A 46 0.22 -5.39 -14.80
CA PRO A 46 1.48 -5.20 -14.08
C PRO A 46 2.62 -4.71 -14.99
N PHE A 47 3.47 -3.84 -14.44
CA PHE A 47 4.71 -3.38 -15.09
C PHE A 47 5.89 -4.09 -14.43
N GLY A 48 6.69 -4.82 -15.22
CA GLY A 48 7.76 -5.69 -14.74
C GLY A 48 7.53 -7.15 -15.11
N CYS A 49 8.35 -8.05 -14.57
CA CYS A 49 8.33 -9.48 -14.88
C CYS A 49 8.05 -10.31 -13.62
N PRO A 50 6.79 -10.34 -13.14
CA PRO A 50 6.46 -11.14 -11.97
C PRO A 50 6.53 -12.64 -12.27
N THR A 51 6.94 -13.43 -11.30
CA THR A 51 6.88 -14.89 -11.35
C THR A 51 5.79 -15.45 -10.44
N GLU A 52 5.44 -16.73 -10.62
CA GLU A 52 4.44 -17.40 -9.79
C GLU A 52 4.81 -17.41 -8.30
N GLY A 53 6.11 -17.51 -7.99
CA GLY A 53 6.62 -17.51 -6.62
C GLY A 53 6.62 -16.14 -5.93
N ASP A 54 6.35 -15.06 -6.65
CA ASP A 54 6.41 -13.71 -6.08
C ASP A 54 5.22 -13.44 -5.15
N ARG A 55 5.48 -12.84 -3.99
CA ARG A 55 4.42 -12.45 -3.05
C ARG A 55 3.78 -11.14 -3.47
N GLU A 56 2.45 -11.06 -3.46
CA GLU A 56 1.73 -9.81 -3.72
C GLU A 56 1.52 -9.02 -2.42
N PHE A 57 1.77 -7.71 -2.49
CA PHE A 57 1.37 -6.75 -1.47
C PHE A 57 0.51 -5.66 -2.11
N ARG A 58 -0.51 -5.18 -1.40
CA ARG A 58 -1.43 -4.16 -1.90
C ARG A 58 -1.74 -3.13 -0.82
N ILE A 59 -1.71 -1.86 -1.22
CA ILE A 59 -2.10 -0.71 -0.40
C ILE A 59 -3.38 -0.12 -0.98
N GLN A 60 -4.44 -0.08 -0.16
CA GLN A 60 -5.71 0.53 -0.51
C GLN A 60 -5.73 2.01 -0.05
N LEU A 61 -5.95 2.94 -0.96
CA LEU A 61 -5.99 4.39 -0.67
C LEU A 61 -7.41 4.90 -0.42
N GLY A 62 -8.43 4.14 -0.84
CA GLY A 62 -9.84 4.52 -0.74
C GLY A 62 -10.31 5.50 -1.82
N PRO A 63 -11.60 5.88 -1.83
CA PRO A 63 -12.20 6.73 -2.86
C PRO A 63 -11.93 8.23 -2.66
N GLU A 64 -11.44 8.64 -1.48
CA GLU A 64 -11.34 10.03 -1.02
C GLU A 64 -10.15 10.81 -1.63
N ARG A 65 -9.58 10.33 -2.74
CA ARG A 65 -8.52 11.02 -3.51
C ARG A 65 -7.32 11.43 -2.64
N GLN A 66 -7.00 10.60 -1.66
CA GLN A 66 -5.99 10.91 -0.65
C GLN A 66 -4.57 10.74 -1.14
N PHE A 67 -4.32 10.27 -2.35
CA PHE A 67 -2.95 10.08 -2.83
C PHE A 67 -2.13 11.38 -2.76
N GLY A 68 -1.03 11.33 -2.01
CA GLY A 68 -0.14 12.46 -1.73
C GLY A 68 1.24 12.35 -2.36
N GLY A 69 1.67 11.16 -2.73
CA GLY A 69 2.99 10.90 -3.32
C GLY A 69 3.48 9.49 -3.01
N PHE A 70 4.67 9.16 -3.48
CA PHE A 70 5.35 7.89 -3.18
C PHE A 70 6.60 8.13 -2.33
N HIS A 71 7.00 7.11 -1.59
CA HIS A 71 8.33 6.97 -1.02
C HIS A 71 8.81 5.53 -1.24
N GLY A 72 10.09 5.27 -1.03
CA GLY A 72 10.63 3.93 -1.23
C GLY A 72 12.15 3.92 -1.26
N THR A 73 12.71 2.79 -1.65
CA THR A 73 14.15 2.58 -1.79
C THR A 73 14.45 1.91 -3.12
N THR A 74 15.63 2.17 -3.65
CA THR A 74 16.23 1.38 -4.73
C THR A 74 17.23 0.40 -4.15
N ILE A 75 17.53 -0.65 -4.90
CA ILE A 75 18.61 -1.58 -4.56
C ILE A 75 19.78 -1.23 -5.46
N ASP A 76 20.86 -0.75 -4.83
CA ASP A 76 22.08 -0.37 -5.53
C ASP A 76 22.64 -1.55 -6.32
N ASN A 77 23.24 -1.25 -7.48
CA ASN A 77 23.84 -2.21 -8.42
C ASN A 77 22.88 -3.11 -9.23
N ARG A 78 21.55 -2.96 -9.10
CA ARG A 78 20.61 -3.77 -9.91
C ARG A 78 19.52 -2.97 -10.64
N ASP A 79 19.50 -1.64 -10.55
CA ASP A 79 18.45 -0.79 -11.15
C ASP A 79 17.03 -1.25 -10.81
N ARG A 80 16.85 -1.72 -9.56
CA ARG A 80 15.60 -2.28 -9.07
C ARG A 80 15.01 -1.44 -7.94
N LEU A 81 13.69 -1.44 -7.88
CA LEU A 81 12.95 -0.90 -6.75
C LEU A 81 12.99 -1.91 -5.59
N GLY A 82 13.54 -1.50 -4.45
CA GLY A 82 13.63 -2.32 -3.25
C GLY A 82 12.35 -2.27 -2.41
N SER A 83 11.76 -1.07 -2.29
CA SER A 83 10.51 -0.88 -1.56
C SER A 83 9.68 0.26 -2.17
N ILE A 84 8.38 0.22 -1.91
CA ILE A 84 7.45 1.28 -2.27
C ILE A 84 6.44 1.48 -1.14
N GLY A 85 6.16 2.74 -0.85
CA GLY A 85 5.08 3.19 0.03
C GLY A 85 4.43 4.44 -0.54
N VAL A 86 3.35 4.87 0.12
CA VAL A 86 2.49 5.96 -0.35
C VAL A 86 2.28 6.97 0.78
N TYR A 87 2.37 8.24 0.44
CA TYR A 87 1.90 9.31 1.30
C TYR A 87 0.40 9.53 1.07
N LEU A 88 -0.35 9.71 2.15
CA LEU A 88 -1.77 10.01 2.12
C LEU A 88 -2.02 11.44 2.64
N LYS A 89 -2.86 12.17 1.93
CA LYS A 89 -3.44 13.44 2.36
C LYS A 89 -4.60 13.17 3.32
N PRO A 90 -4.76 13.96 4.39
CA PRO A 90 -5.90 13.84 5.29
C PRO A 90 -7.24 13.98 4.55
N ILE A 91 -8.23 13.18 4.93
CA ILE A 91 -9.61 13.33 4.48
C ILE A 91 -10.15 14.62 5.10
N LYS A 92 -10.53 15.60 4.27
CA LYS A 92 -11.11 16.86 4.77
C LYS A 92 -12.55 16.68 5.26
N THR A 93 -13.17 15.54 4.96
CA THR A 93 -14.55 15.17 5.27
C THR A 93 -14.76 14.66 6.71
N LEU A 94 -13.96 15.11 7.68
CA LEU A 94 -14.19 14.82 9.10
C LEU A 94 -15.50 15.46 9.62
N GLY A 95 -16.05 16.45 8.90
CA GLY A 95 -17.27 17.17 9.29
C GLY A 95 -18.61 16.44 9.10
N LYS A 96 -18.62 15.19 8.59
CA LYS A 96 -19.86 14.42 8.38
C LYS A 96 -19.95 13.10 9.17
N PHE A 97 -18.93 12.76 9.96
CA PHE A 97 -18.91 11.59 10.84
C PHE A 97 -19.07 11.97 12.33
N GLN A 98 -19.84 13.01 12.64
CA GLN A 98 -20.56 13.01 13.91
C GLN A 98 -21.83 12.18 13.71
N ASP A 99 -21.65 10.86 13.66
CA ASP A 99 -22.74 10.00 14.08
C ASP A 99 -22.92 10.25 15.57
N LYS A 100 -24.01 10.91 15.95
CA LYS A 100 -24.38 11.17 17.35
C LYS A 100 -24.71 9.88 18.11
N SER A 101 -24.57 8.70 17.50
CA SER A 101 -24.85 7.40 18.13
C SER A 101 -23.62 6.48 18.31
N ALA A 102 -22.45 6.82 17.79
CA ALA A 102 -21.26 5.98 17.92
C ALA A 102 -20.38 6.43 19.10
N SER A 103 -20.60 5.83 20.27
CA SER A 103 -19.73 5.96 21.44
C SER A 103 -18.26 5.67 21.08
N PRO A 104 -17.29 6.52 21.51
CA PRO A 104 -15.88 6.31 21.21
C PRO A 104 -15.40 5.04 21.93
N PHE A 105 -14.81 4.14 21.14
CA PHE A 105 -14.16 2.89 21.51
C PHE A 105 -13.52 2.91 22.91
N TYR A 106 -14.08 2.14 23.85
CA TYR A 106 -13.34 1.72 25.03
C TYR A 106 -12.29 0.68 24.59
N LEU A 107 -11.01 0.98 24.80
CA LEU A 107 -10.01 -0.06 24.95
C LEU A 107 -10.37 -0.85 26.20
N VAL A 108 -10.82 -2.09 26.04
CA VAL A 108 -10.93 -3.03 27.17
C VAL A 108 -9.52 -3.57 27.43
N PRO A 109 -8.90 -3.28 28.59
CA PRO A 109 -7.66 -3.95 28.97
C PRO A 109 -7.94 -5.44 29.12
N ARG A 110 -7.22 -6.27 28.37
CA ARG A 110 -7.30 -7.73 28.46
C ARG A 110 -6.77 -8.14 29.84
N ALA A 111 -7.61 -8.78 30.63
CA ALA A 111 -7.25 -9.29 31.95
C ALA A 111 -6.14 -10.35 31.86
N GLY A 112 -5.16 -10.27 32.79
CA GLY A 112 -4.44 -11.44 33.28
C GLY A 112 -2.94 -11.52 32.97
N PHE A 113 -2.10 -11.00 33.88
CA PHE A 113 -0.93 -11.73 34.37
C PHE A 113 -0.63 -11.25 35.79
N ASP A 114 -1.20 -11.94 36.78
CA ASP A 114 -0.86 -11.74 38.19
C ASP A 114 0.52 -12.39 38.44
N LYS A 115 1.48 -11.59 38.92
CA LYS A 115 2.81 -12.04 39.32
C LYS A 115 2.94 -12.02 40.83
N ASN A 116 1.98 -12.52 41.59
CA ASN A 116 2.12 -12.74 43.03
C ASN A 116 1.21 -13.89 43.54
N SER A 117 1.62 -15.14 43.32
CA SER A 117 1.25 -16.22 44.26
C SER A 117 2.44 -16.53 45.16
N LYS A 118 2.31 -16.20 46.44
CA LYS A 118 3.03 -16.89 47.52
C LYS A 118 2.44 -18.27 47.72
#